data_AF-A0A5N6BZE5-F1
#
_entry.id   AF-A0A5N6BZE5-F1
#
_cell.length_a   1.000
_cell.length_b   1.000
_cell.length_c   1.000
_cell.angle_alpha   90.00
_cell.angle_beta   90.00
_cell.angle_gamma   90.00
#
_symmetry.space_group_name_H-M   'P 1'
#
loop_
_entity.id
_entity.type
_entity.pdbx_description
1 polymer ?
#
loop_
_entity_poly.entity_id
_entity_poly.type
_entity_poly.pdbx_seq_one_letter_code
_entity_poly.pdbx_strand_id
1 'polypeptide(L)'
;MTDSSGMGRCECGAPAGPLGECADYYHAILAEEQADPEMYRWHTPVVCAYLLQHPARAHDKYLDGQFRLLQLYLDKGLDALLRVAAHQVARNRHGARSGYDMAPLAEYAPLPRGGSPGPFRAGFCGLPFKDGSLVSDGYPAYGRRVESIAEATVESWRTLTT
;
A
#
# COMPACT_ATOMS: atom_id res chain seq x y z
N MET A 1 -8.66 -27.39 -25.87
CA MET A 1 -7.31 -27.03 -25.39
C MET A 1 -7.01 -25.71 -26.08
N THR A 2 -6.96 -24.54 -25.45
CA THR A 2 -6.44 -24.02 -24.17
C THR A 2 -7.03 -22.59 -24.08
N ASP A 3 -7.44 -22.05 -22.94
CA ASP A 3 -6.55 -21.48 -21.94
C ASP A 3 -7.30 -21.34 -20.60
N SER A 4 -6.86 -22.06 -19.57
CA SER A 4 -7.32 -21.90 -18.18
C SER A 4 -6.24 -21.17 -17.36
N SER A 5 -5.62 -20.16 -17.97
CA SER A 5 -4.59 -19.34 -17.32
C SER A 5 -5.24 -18.10 -16.71
N GLY A 6 -5.70 -18.17 -15.46
CA GLY A 6 -6.13 -16.97 -14.73
C GLY A 6 -7.06 -17.15 -13.53
N MET A 7 -7.64 -18.33 -13.30
CA MET A 7 -8.49 -18.57 -12.12
C MET A 7 -7.63 -18.86 -10.89
N GLY A 8 -7.14 -17.83 -10.21
CA GLY A 8 -6.51 -17.97 -8.89
C GLY A 8 -5.27 -17.10 -8.61
N ARG A 9 -4.94 -16.15 -9.48
CA ARG A 9 -3.86 -15.18 -9.23
C ARG A 9 -4.39 -13.75 -9.30
N CYS A 10 -4.01 -12.96 -8.32
CA CYS A 10 -4.32 -11.54 -8.25
C CYS A 10 -3.48 -10.73 -9.26
N GLU A 11 -3.88 -9.49 -9.58
CA GLU A 11 -3.14 -8.56 -10.46
C GLU A 11 -1.68 -8.38 -10.01
N CYS A 12 -1.44 -8.41 -8.70
CA CYS A 12 -0.09 -8.35 -8.12
C CYS A 12 0.75 -9.63 -8.30
N GLY A 13 0.19 -10.69 -8.88
CA GLY A 13 0.82 -12.00 -9.11
C GLY A 13 0.67 -12.99 -7.95
N ALA A 14 0.18 -12.54 -6.79
CA ALA A 14 -0.01 -13.38 -5.62
C ALA A 14 -1.13 -14.42 -5.83
N PRO A 15 -0.96 -15.67 -5.35
CA PRO A 15 -2.07 -16.61 -5.26
C PRO A 15 -3.10 -16.12 -4.24
N ALA A 16 -4.37 -16.51 -4.41
CA ALA A 16 -5.40 -16.25 -3.41
C ALA A 16 -5.03 -16.90 -2.05
N GLY A 17 -5.27 -16.17 -0.96
CA GLY A 17 -5.07 -16.62 0.41
C GLY A 17 -6.37 -17.12 1.07
N PRO A 18 -6.35 -17.45 2.37
CA PRO A 18 -7.55 -17.86 3.12
C PRO A 18 -8.76 -16.91 3.05
N LEU A 19 -8.56 -15.59 2.89
CA LEU A 19 -9.67 -14.64 2.70
C LEU A 19 -10.09 -14.44 1.24
N GLY A 20 -9.38 -15.03 0.28
CA GLY A 20 -9.59 -14.80 -1.14
C GLY A 20 -8.46 -13.98 -1.77
N GLU A 21 -8.81 -13.02 -2.61
CA GLU A 21 -7.87 -12.19 -3.37
C GLU A 21 -7.46 -10.94 -2.58
N CYS A 22 -6.46 -10.18 -3.07
CA CYS A 22 -5.98 -8.99 -2.36
C CYS A 22 -7.08 -7.96 -2.10
N ALA A 23 -8.13 -7.91 -2.91
CA ALA A 23 -9.27 -7.04 -2.69
C ALA A 23 -10.04 -7.42 -1.40
N ASP A 24 -10.23 -8.72 -1.14
CA ASP A 24 -10.92 -9.21 0.06
C ASP A 24 -10.12 -8.88 1.32
N TYR A 25 -8.79 -9.10 1.26
CA TYR A 25 -7.88 -8.69 2.33
C TYR A 25 -7.89 -7.18 2.54
N TYR A 26 -7.84 -6.39 1.47
CA TYR A 26 -7.86 -4.93 1.56
C TYR A 26 -9.15 -4.43 2.21
N HIS A 27 -10.31 -4.98 1.83
CA HIS A 27 -11.58 -4.62 2.45
C HIS A 27 -11.66 -5.05 3.92
N ALA A 28 -11.13 -6.22 4.27
CA ALA A 28 -11.03 -6.66 5.66
C ALA A 28 -10.13 -5.73 6.50
N ILE A 29 -8.96 -5.34 5.97
CA ILE A 29 -8.07 -4.36 6.60
C ILE A 29 -8.81 -3.05 6.84
N LEU A 30 -9.45 -2.50 5.81
CA LEU A 30 -10.16 -1.23 5.94
C LEU A 30 -11.27 -1.30 7.00
N ALA A 31 -11.99 -2.42 7.08
CA ALA A 31 -13.03 -2.60 8.09
C ALA A 31 -12.44 -2.64 9.52
N GLU A 32 -11.35 -3.39 9.72
CA GLU A 32 -10.69 -3.51 11.02
C GLU A 32 -10.02 -2.20 11.44
N GLU A 33 -9.34 -1.51 10.52
CA GLU A 33 -8.73 -0.18 10.74
C GLU A 33 -9.75 0.86 11.21
N GLN A 34 -10.99 0.83 10.71
CA GLN A 34 -12.04 1.76 11.17
C GLN A 34 -12.48 1.50 12.62
N ALA A 35 -12.34 0.27 13.10
CA ALA A 35 -12.69 -0.12 14.46
C ALA A 35 -11.51 -0.02 15.45
N ASP A 36 -10.26 0.02 14.95
CA ASP A 36 -9.04 -0.03 15.74
C ASP A 36 -8.09 1.14 15.40
N PRO A 37 -8.05 2.20 16.25
CA PRO A 37 -7.17 3.34 16.05
C PRO A 37 -5.67 3.02 16.05
N GLU A 38 -5.24 1.95 16.72
CA GLU A 38 -3.83 1.56 16.74
C GLU A 38 -3.46 0.91 15.39
N MET A 39 -4.33 0.04 14.86
CA MET A 39 -4.17 -0.51 13.50
C MET A 39 -4.26 0.58 12.42
N TYR A 40 -5.15 1.57 12.60
CA TYR A 40 -5.35 2.67 11.65
C TYR A 40 -4.07 3.47 11.35
N ARG A 41 -3.06 3.42 12.22
CA ARG A 41 -1.75 4.06 11.99
C ARG A 41 -1.12 3.60 10.67
N TRP A 42 -1.37 2.37 10.23
CA TRP A 42 -0.85 1.82 8.97
C TRP A 42 -1.76 2.01 7.75
N HIS A 43 -2.85 2.78 7.89
CA HIS A 43 -3.80 3.02 6.80
C HIS A 43 -3.13 3.59 5.53
N THR A 44 -2.30 4.63 5.68
CA THR A 44 -1.62 5.25 4.53
C THR A 44 -0.70 4.28 3.76
N PRO A 45 0.24 3.54 4.40
CA PRO A 45 1.09 2.60 3.67
C PRO A 45 0.28 1.44 3.06
N VAL A 46 -0.78 0.96 3.73
CA VAL A 46 -1.70 -0.06 3.17
C VAL A 46 -2.34 0.43 1.87
N VAL A 47 -2.97 1.61 1.88
CA VAL A 47 -3.63 2.17 0.70
C VAL A 47 -2.64 2.40 -0.44
N CYS A 48 -1.48 2.97 -0.14
CA CYS A 48 -0.46 3.23 -1.16
C CYS A 48 0.04 1.94 -1.79
N ALA A 49 0.39 0.93 -0.97
CA ALA A 49 0.86 -0.35 -1.48
C ALA A 49 -0.22 -1.08 -2.29
N TYR A 50 -1.46 -1.10 -1.82
CA TYR A 50 -2.57 -1.74 -2.54
C TYR A 50 -2.75 -1.15 -3.94
N LEU A 51 -2.84 0.17 -4.06
CA LEU A 51 -3.04 0.84 -5.34
C LEU A 51 -1.83 0.74 -6.28
N LEU A 52 -0.61 0.69 -5.75
CA LEU A 52 0.61 0.49 -6.55
C LEU A 52 0.82 -0.96 -6.99
N GLN A 53 0.28 -1.93 -6.25
CA GLN A 53 0.28 -3.34 -6.65
C GLN A 53 -0.88 -3.70 -7.59
N HIS A 54 -1.94 -2.89 -7.59
CA HIS A 54 -3.18 -3.08 -8.37
C HIS A 54 -3.56 -1.79 -9.12
N PRO A 55 -2.69 -1.28 -10.02
CA PRO A 55 -2.89 0.02 -10.66
C PRO A 55 -4.19 0.13 -11.47
N ALA A 56 -4.79 -0.98 -11.93
CA ALA A 56 -6.12 -0.95 -12.55
C ALA A 56 -7.24 -0.43 -11.62
N ARG A 57 -7.00 -0.42 -10.30
CA ARG A 57 -7.90 0.12 -9.26
C ARG A 57 -7.57 1.56 -8.86
N ALA A 58 -6.48 2.12 -9.37
CA ALA A 58 -5.97 3.42 -8.99
C ALA A 58 -6.33 4.50 -10.02
N HIS A 59 -6.23 5.76 -9.61
CA HIS A 59 -6.26 6.88 -10.53
C HIS A 59 -4.83 7.41 -10.74
N ASP A 60 -4.37 7.41 -11.98
CA ASP A 60 -2.98 7.72 -12.36
C ASP A 60 -2.40 8.98 -11.71
N LYS A 61 -3.20 10.03 -11.56
CA LYS A 61 -2.77 11.31 -10.97
C LYS A 61 -2.28 11.20 -9.51
N TYR A 62 -2.60 10.11 -8.81
CA TYR A 62 -2.23 9.92 -7.40
C TYR A 62 -1.09 8.93 -7.20
N LEU A 63 -0.75 8.12 -8.21
CA LEU A 63 0.22 7.03 -8.05
C LEU A 63 1.63 7.54 -7.74
N ASP A 64 2.05 8.66 -8.33
CA ASP A 64 3.36 9.27 -8.03
C ASP A 64 3.50 9.68 -6.56
N GLY A 65 2.47 10.33 -6.01
CA GLY A 65 2.45 10.71 -4.60
C GLY A 65 2.47 9.48 -3.68
N GLN A 66 1.69 8.45 -4.00
CA GLN A 66 1.65 7.20 -3.24
C GLN A 66 2.99 6.48 -3.23
N PHE A 67 3.69 6.46 -4.37
CA PHE A 67 5.00 5.83 -4.48
C PHE A 67 6.05 6.57 -3.64
N ARG A 68 6.02 7.90 -3.64
CA ARG A 68 6.91 8.71 -2.80
C ARG A 68 6.58 8.59 -1.31
N LEU A 69 5.30 8.44 -0.94
CA LEU A 69 4.89 8.19 0.44
C LEU A 69 5.40 6.84 0.96
N LEU A 70 5.39 5.78 0.15
CA LEU A 70 6.02 4.51 0.53
C LEU A 70 7.54 4.65 0.70
N GLN A 71 8.21 5.42 -0.16
CA GLN A 71 9.64 5.68 0.02
C GLN A 71 9.93 6.45 1.32
N LEU A 72 9.13 7.46 1.66
CA LEU A 72 9.20 8.17 2.95
C LEU A 72 8.99 7.21 4.12
N TYR A 73 7.99 6.35 4.03
CA TYR A 73 7.69 5.36 5.06
C TYR A 73 8.87 4.42 5.32
N LEU A 74 9.49 3.89 4.26
CA LEU A 74 10.63 2.98 4.37
C LEU A 74 11.92 3.67 4.82
N ASP A 75 12.11 4.94 4.49
CA ASP A 75 13.32 5.69 4.85
C ASP A 75 13.24 6.27 6.28
N LYS A 76 12.09 6.86 6.66
CA LYS A 76 11.93 7.61 7.91
C LYS A 76 10.97 6.98 8.92
N GLY A 77 10.33 5.87 8.56
CA GLY A 77 9.40 5.13 9.41
C GLY A 77 7.99 5.74 9.49
N LEU A 78 7.13 5.05 10.24
CA LEU A 78 5.71 5.34 10.35
C LEU A 78 5.41 6.73 10.92
N ASP A 79 6.13 7.15 11.95
CA ASP A 79 5.85 8.43 12.62
C ASP A 79 6.14 9.63 11.72
N ALA A 80 7.13 9.53 10.82
CA ALA A 80 7.41 10.57 9.84
C ALA A 80 6.27 10.69 8.81
N LEU A 81 5.78 9.55 8.33
CA LEU A 81 4.63 9.50 7.43
C LEU A 81 3.37 10.10 8.08
N LEU A 82 3.10 9.75 9.34
CA LEU A 82 1.94 10.27 10.08
C LEU A 82 2.00 11.80 10.26
N ARG A 83 3.20 12.38 10.44
CA ARG A 83 3.36 13.85 10.48
C ARG A 83 3.01 14.50 9.14
N VAL A 84 3.41 13.91 8.01
CA VAL A 84 3.05 14.40 6.67
C VAL A 84 1.54 14.29 6.44
N ALA A 85 0.92 13.16 6.82
CA ALA A 85 -0.53 12.97 6.72
C ALA A 85 -1.30 14.00 7.56
N ALA A 86 -0.89 14.24 8.81
CA ALA A 86 -1.49 15.24 9.68
C ALA A 86 -1.36 16.66 9.09
N HIS A 87 -0.20 16.99 8.52
CA HIS A 87 0.01 18.26 7.82
C HIS A 87 -0.94 18.43 6.63
N GLN A 88 -1.09 17.38 5.82
CA GLN A 88 -2.01 17.39 4.68
C GLN A 88 -3.46 17.61 5.12
N VAL A 89 -3.90 16.93 6.18
CA VAL A 89 -5.25 17.11 6.75
C VAL A 89 -5.45 18.56 7.22
N ALA A 90 -4.47 19.15 7.90
CA ALA A 90 -4.54 20.55 8.32
C ALA A 90 -4.66 21.49 7.11
N ARG A 91 -3.81 21.31 6.08
CA ARG A 91 -3.89 22.10 4.84
C ARG A 91 -5.26 22.02 4.16
N ASN A 92 -5.81 20.81 4.04
CA ASN A 92 -7.11 20.59 3.41
C ASN A 92 -8.24 21.31 4.16
N ARG A 93 -8.20 21.31 5.51
CA ARG A 93 -9.18 22.03 6.35
C ARG A 93 -9.14 23.54 6.13
N HIS A 94 -7.98 24.10 5.79
CA HIS A 94 -7.80 25.53 5.56
C HIS A 94 -8.08 25.96 4.10
N GLY A 95 -8.67 25.08 3.26
CA GLY A 95 -9.02 25.39 1.87
C GLY A 95 -7.81 25.62 0.95
N ALA A 96 -6.61 25.25 1.41
CA ALA A 96 -5.36 25.53 0.71
C ALA A 96 -5.11 24.54 -0.43
N ARG A 97 -5.56 24.90 -1.65
CA ARG A 97 -5.33 24.20 -2.95
C ARG A 97 -5.74 22.72 -3.01
N SER A 98 -6.29 22.31 -4.15
CA SER A 98 -6.49 20.89 -4.45
C SER A 98 -5.15 20.21 -4.74
N GLY A 99 -4.75 19.26 -3.90
CA GLY A 99 -3.56 18.42 -4.15
C GLY A 99 -2.76 18.07 -2.89
N TYR A 100 -1.92 17.05 -3.01
CA TYR A 100 -0.96 16.66 -1.98
C TYR A 100 0.18 17.69 -1.91
N ASP A 101 0.63 18.02 -0.70
CA ASP A 101 1.87 18.76 -0.52
C ASP A 101 3.05 17.85 -0.88
N MET A 102 3.69 18.17 -1.99
CA MET A 102 4.81 17.39 -2.51
C MET A 102 6.16 17.84 -1.94
N ALA A 103 6.21 18.96 -1.19
CA ALA A 103 7.47 19.46 -0.65
C ALA A 103 8.18 18.44 0.26
N PRO A 104 7.49 17.72 1.18
CA PRO A 104 8.12 16.66 1.99
C PRO A 104 8.56 15.44 1.18
N LEU A 105 8.12 15.33 -0.07
CA LEU A 105 8.32 14.16 -0.93
C LEU A 105 9.31 14.44 -2.08
N ALA A 106 9.89 15.64 -2.12
CA ALA A 106 10.72 16.12 -3.21
C ALA A 106 12.04 15.35 -3.35
N GLU A 107 12.58 14.82 -2.25
CA GLU A 107 13.82 14.05 -2.24
C GLU A 107 13.66 12.61 -2.79
N TYR A 108 12.44 12.09 -2.84
CA TYR A 108 12.17 10.73 -3.29
C TYR A 108 12.04 10.63 -4.81
N ALA A 109 12.32 9.45 -5.36
CA ALA A 109 12.23 9.22 -6.79
C ALA A 109 10.75 9.29 -7.27
N PRO A 110 10.48 9.87 -8.46
CA PRO A 110 9.15 9.78 -9.06
C PRO A 110 8.79 8.32 -9.38
N LEU A 111 7.49 8.07 -9.57
CA LEU A 111 7.01 6.79 -10.08
C LEU A 111 7.61 6.54 -11.48
N PRO A 112 8.26 5.39 -11.69
CA PRO A 112 8.79 5.00 -12.99
C PRO A 112 7.70 4.88 -14.05
N ARG A 113 8.02 5.28 -15.29
CA ARG A 113 7.14 5.09 -16.45
C ARG A 113 7.46 3.72 -17.06
N GLY A 114 6.45 2.96 -17.47
CA GLY A 114 6.69 1.64 -18.09
C GLY A 114 5.60 0.59 -17.85
N GLY A 115 4.50 0.94 -17.20
CA GLY A 115 3.44 -0.01 -16.83
C GLY A 115 3.61 -0.53 -15.40
N SER A 116 2.90 -1.60 -15.05
CA SER A 116 2.94 -2.22 -13.72
C SER A 116 4.11 -3.22 -13.62
N PRO A 117 4.96 -3.16 -12.58
CA PRO A 117 6.18 -3.98 -12.46
C PRO A 117 5.94 -5.43 -11.99
N GLY A 118 4.69 -5.86 -11.80
CA GLY A 118 4.37 -7.17 -11.21
C GLY A 118 5.06 -8.35 -11.93
N PRO A 119 5.34 -9.46 -11.21
CA PRO A 119 4.83 -9.82 -9.89
C PRO A 119 5.60 -9.22 -8.71
N PHE A 120 4.92 -9.07 -7.57
CA PHE A 120 5.51 -8.57 -6.32
C PHE A 120 5.87 -9.74 -5.39
N ARG A 121 7.00 -9.66 -4.68
CA ARG A 121 7.43 -10.73 -3.75
C ARG A 121 6.54 -10.88 -2.50
N ALA A 122 5.79 -9.84 -2.16
CA ALA A 122 4.86 -9.81 -1.04
C ALA A 122 3.62 -8.98 -1.40
N GLY A 123 2.46 -9.43 -0.96
CA GLY A 123 1.18 -8.77 -1.18
C GLY A 123 0.15 -9.18 -0.13
N PHE A 124 -1.04 -8.60 -0.20
CA PHE A 124 -2.06 -8.72 0.84
C PHE A 124 -2.57 -10.14 1.06
N CYS A 125 -2.66 -10.97 0.01
CA CYS A 125 -3.04 -12.38 0.13
C CYS A 125 -2.15 -13.21 1.07
N GLY A 126 -0.92 -12.75 1.35
CA GLY A 126 0.01 -13.42 2.24
C GLY A 126 -0.18 -13.08 3.73
N LEU A 127 -1.11 -12.18 4.06
CA LEU A 127 -1.35 -11.79 5.45
C LEU A 127 -2.06 -12.91 6.21
N PRO A 128 -1.64 -13.24 7.44
CA PRO A 128 -2.37 -14.19 8.24
C PRO A 128 -3.66 -13.55 8.74
N PHE A 129 -4.77 -14.26 8.54
CA PHE A 129 -6.06 -13.93 9.10
C PHE A 129 -6.48 -15.06 10.04
N LYS A 130 -6.57 -14.77 11.33
CA LYS A 130 -6.87 -15.77 12.36
C LYS A 130 -7.83 -15.16 13.37
N ASP A 131 -8.79 -15.97 13.83
CA ASP A 131 -9.78 -15.57 14.84
C ASP A 131 -10.53 -14.27 14.48
N GLY A 132 -10.71 -14.02 13.17
CA GLY A 132 -11.41 -12.84 12.66
C GLY A 132 -10.58 -11.56 12.56
N SER A 133 -9.25 -11.62 12.78
CA SER A 133 -8.37 -10.44 12.86
C SER A 133 -7.05 -10.62 12.10
N LEU A 134 -6.58 -9.54 11.48
CA LEU A 134 -5.25 -9.44 10.86
C LEU A 134 -4.14 -9.03 11.84
N VAL A 135 -4.51 -8.61 13.05
CA VAL A 135 -3.60 -8.24 14.14
C VAL A 135 -3.62 -9.26 15.29
N SER A 136 -4.09 -10.48 15.02
CA SER A 136 -4.20 -11.57 16.03
C SER A 136 -2.91 -11.91 16.78
N ASP A 137 -1.74 -11.58 16.23
CA ASP A 137 -0.43 -11.72 16.87
C ASP A 137 0.25 -10.38 17.22
N GLY A 138 -0.55 -9.31 17.25
CA GLY A 138 -0.20 -7.98 17.75
C GLY A 138 0.23 -6.98 16.67
N TYR A 139 0.02 -5.70 16.98
CA TYR A 139 0.36 -4.58 16.10
C TYR A 139 1.81 -4.57 15.58
N PRO A 140 2.85 -4.92 16.38
CA PRO A 140 4.22 -4.96 15.87
C PRO A 140 4.40 -6.01 14.76
N ALA A 141 3.69 -7.14 14.82
CA ALA A 141 3.76 -8.17 13.78
C ALA A 141 3.05 -7.71 12.50
N TYR A 142 1.86 -7.10 12.64
CA TYR A 142 1.16 -6.46 11.54
C TYR A 142 2.01 -5.38 10.86
N GLY A 143 2.61 -4.48 11.63
CA GLY A 143 3.45 -3.41 11.11
C GLY A 143 4.64 -3.90 10.28
N ARG A 144 5.33 -4.97 10.73
CA ARG A 144 6.41 -5.61 9.95
C ARG A 144 5.92 -6.20 8.62
N ARG A 145 4.69 -6.71 8.57
CA ARG A 145 4.10 -7.24 7.33
C ARG A 145 3.75 -6.11 6.37
N VAL A 146 3.18 -5.01 6.88
CA VAL A 146 2.92 -3.81 6.07
C VAL A 146 4.22 -3.23 5.51
N GLU A 147 5.28 -3.18 6.33
CA GLU A 147 6.62 -2.79 5.88
C GLU A 147 7.14 -3.71 4.77
N SER A 148 7.06 -5.03 4.96
CA SER A 148 7.49 -6.02 3.94
C SER A 148 6.73 -5.86 2.61
N ILE A 149 5.42 -5.57 2.66
CA ILE A 149 4.59 -5.29 1.47
C ILE A 149 5.02 -3.97 0.81
N ALA A 150 5.27 -2.92 1.60
CA ALA A 150 5.75 -1.63 1.09
C ALA A 150 7.12 -1.76 0.42
N GLU A 151 8.06 -2.49 1.02
CA GLU A 151 9.38 -2.77 0.43
C GLU A 151 9.25 -3.55 -0.89
N ALA A 152 8.43 -4.61 -0.91
CA ALA A 152 8.17 -5.39 -2.12
C ALA A 152 7.60 -4.52 -3.25
N THR A 153 6.72 -3.59 -2.89
CA THR A 153 6.13 -2.65 -3.83
C THR A 153 7.19 -1.71 -4.39
N VAL A 154 7.97 -1.05 -3.51
CA VAL A 154 8.96 -0.04 -3.94
C VAL A 154 10.08 -0.68 -4.75
N GLU A 155 10.55 -1.86 -4.35
CA GLU A 155 11.59 -2.60 -5.08
C GLU A 155 11.15 -2.93 -6.50
N SER A 156 10.00 -3.56 -6.69
CA SER A 156 9.49 -3.92 -8.02
C SER A 156 9.33 -2.67 -8.90
N TRP A 157 8.81 -1.57 -8.38
CA TRP A 157 8.72 -0.34 -9.17
C TRP A 157 10.10 0.20 -9.58
N ARG A 158 11.10 0.15 -8.68
CA ARG A 158 12.47 0.57 -9.00
C ARG A 158 13.16 -0.29 -10.06
N THR A 159 12.76 -1.54 -10.27
CA THR A 159 13.36 -2.34 -11.35
C THR A 159 12.98 -1.85 -12.74
N LEU A 160 11.87 -1.10 -12.90
CA LEU A 160 11.48 -0.50 -14.19
C LEU A 160 12.36 0.68 -14.62
N THR A 161 13.22 1.20 -13.75
CA THR A 161 14.16 2.28 -14.11
C THR A 161 15.51 1.78 -14.63
N THR A 162 15.71 0.46 -14.69
CA THR A 162 16.97 -0.18 -15.09
C THR A 162 16.82 -0.75 -16.50
#